data_AF-A0A838IJV7-F1
#
_entry.id   AF-A0A838IJV7-F1
#
_cell.length_a   1.000
_cell.length_b   1.000
_cell.length_c   1.000
_cell.angle_alpha   90.00
_cell.angle_beta   90.00
_cell.angle_gamma   90.00
#
_symmetry.space_group_name_H-M   'P 1'
#
loop_
_entity.id
_entity.type
_entity.pdbx_description
1 polymer ?
#
loop_
_entity_poly.entity_id
_entity_poly.type
_entity_poly.pdbx_seq_one_letter_code
_entity_poly.pdbx_strand_id
1 'polypeptide(L)'
;MFLGQCVEWGLTAHGESFEQATHEIRFLVGASIEWAVEDGEKYPEPISRRKFSGKFNVRMPAQLHQALVLEAERQGVSLNHWVIAKLSE
;
A
#
# COMPACT_ATOMS: atom_id res chain seq x y z
N MET A 1 19.20 4.49 15.45
CA MET A 1 18.02 3.63 15.67
C MET A 1 17.25 3.55 14.36
N PHE A 2 17.11 2.35 13.83
CA PHE A 2 16.38 2.04 12.59
C PHE A 2 15.16 1.19 12.93
N LEU A 3 14.10 1.33 12.14
CA LEU A 3 12.87 0.55 12.27
C LEU A 3 12.65 -0.26 10.99
N GLY A 4 12.41 -1.56 11.15
CA GLY A 4 11.91 -2.45 10.12
C GLY A 4 10.43 -2.71 10.35
N GLN A 5 9.60 -2.65 9.32
CA GLN A 5 8.16 -2.84 9.43
C GLN A 5 7.65 -3.81 8.36
N CYS A 6 6.79 -4.75 8.75
CA CYS A 6 5.97 -5.55 7.84
C CYS A 6 4.57 -4.95 7.79
N VAL A 7 4.24 -4.30 6.68
CA VAL A 7 2.98 -3.54 6.53
C VAL A 7 1.77 -4.47 6.49
N GLU A 8 1.93 -5.67 5.93
CA GLU A 8 0.90 -6.69 5.84
C GLU A 8 0.36 -7.14 7.20
N TRP A 9 1.21 -7.11 8.22
CA TRP A 9 0.94 -7.69 9.53
C TRP A 9 1.01 -6.66 10.67
N GLY A 10 1.49 -5.44 10.40
CA GLY A 10 1.69 -4.41 11.42
C GLY A 10 2.85 -4.70 12.37
N LEU A 11 3.71 -5.67 12.05
CA LEU A 11 4.88 -6.02 12.85
C LEU A 11 5.97 -4.97 12.69
N THR A 12 6.64 -4.65 13.80
CA THR A 12 7.74 -3.69 13.84
C THR A 12 8.90 -4.26 14.64
N ALA A 13 10.11 -4.11 14.12
CA ALA A 13 11.36 -4.43 14.82
C ALA A 13 12.31 -3.24 14.76
N HIS A 14 13.23 -3.16 15.74
CA HIS A 14 14.22 -2.09 15.82
C HIS A 14 15.64 -2.65 15.70
N GLY A 15 16.58 -1.82 15.25
CA GLY A 15 18.00 -2.14 15.21
C GLY A 15 18.88 -0.90 15.33
N GLU A 16 20.14 -1.09 15.70
CA GLU A 16 21.13 -0.02 15.75
C GLU A 16 21.64 0.34 14.35
N SER A 17 21.57 -0.59 13.41
CA SER A 17 21.84 -0.40 11.98
C SER A 17 20.65 -0.80 11.09
N PHE A 18 20.70 -0.37 9.82
CA PHE A 18 19.74 -0.79 8.79
C PHE A 18 19.71 -2.30 8.59
N GLU A 19 20.89 -2.93 8.55
CA GLU A 19 21.05 -4.38 8.39
C GLU A 19 20.43 -5.13 9.57
N GLN A 20 20.67 -4.64 10.79
CA GLN A 20 20.08 -5.22 12.00
C GLN A 20 18.56 -5.10 11.98
N ALA A 21 18.01 -3.89 11.77
CA ALA A 21 16.56 -3.71 11.72
C ALA A 21 15.87 -4.57 10.65
N THR A 22 16.54 -4.77 9.50
CA THR A 22 16.06 -5.63 8.41
C THR A 22 16.13 -7.11 8.77
N HIS A 23 17.20 -7.54 9.45
CA HIS A 23 17.33 -8.90 9.95
C HIS A 23 16.24 -9.21 10.99
N GLU A 24 16.07 -8.33 11.97
CA GLU A 24 15.10 -8.50 13.06
C GLU A 24 13.66 -8.58 12.55
N ILE A 25 13.25 -7.70 11.61
CA ILE A 25 11.89 -7.77 11.06
C ILE A 25 11.68 -9.04 10.23
N ARG A 26 12.69 -9.53 9.49
CA ARG A 26 12.60 -10.78 8.73
C ARG A 26 12.47 -11.99 9.66
N PHE A 27 13.24 -12.02 10.73
CA PHE A 27 13.16 -13.06 11.75
C PHE A 27 11.77 -13.06 12.41
N LEU A 28 11.29 -11.90 12.85
CA LEU A 28 9.98 -11.75 13.48
C LEU A 28 8.83 -12.21 12.56
N VAL A 29 8.88 -11.85 11.28
CA VAL A 29 7.89 -12.32 10.28
C VAL A 29 7.96 -13.84 10.11
N GLY A 30 9.15 -14.42 10.03
CA GLY A 30 9.34 -15.87 9.91
C GLY A 30 8.73 -16.63 11.10
N ALA A 31 9.09 -16.23 12.32
CA ALA A 31 8.56 -16.82 13.55
C ALA A 31 7.02 -16.65 13.64
N SER A 32 6.49 -15.50 13.23
CA SER A 32 5.04 -15.26 13.24
C SER A 32 4.29 -16.17 12.26
N ILE A 33 4.90 -16.48 11.11
CA ILE A 33 4.32 -17.43 10.14
C ILE A 33 4.32 -18.84 10.73
N GLU A 34 5.42 -19.26 11.35
CA GLU A 34 5.53 -20.57 11.99
C GLU A 34 4.44 -20.75 13.05
N TRP A 35 4.28 -19.76 13.95
CA TRP A 35 3.22 -19.77 14.97
C TRP A 35 1.82 -19.81 14.36
N ALA A 36 1.54 -19.00 13.35
CA ALA A 36 0.24 -19.00 12.68
C ALA A 36 -0.08 -20.37 12.02
N VAL A 37 0.93 -21.04 11.47
CA VAL A 37 0.76 -22.38 10.88
C VAL A 37 0.50 -23.44 11.95
N GLU A 38 1.19 -23.38 13.08
CA GLU A 38 1.00 -24.30 14.22
C GLU A 38 -0.41 -24.16 14.83
N ASP A 39 -0.89 -22.94 15.00
CA ASP A 39 -2.22 -22.64 15.55
C ASP A 39 -3.35 -22.81 14.51
N GLY A 40 -3.01 -23.11 13.25
CA GLY A 40 -3.97 -23.21 12.15
C GLY A 40 -4.64 -21.87 11.79
N GLU A 41 -4.03 -20.76 12.17
CA GLU A 41 -4.50 -19.41 11.89
C GLU A 41 -4.12 -18.96 10.47
N LYS A 42 -4.93 -18.03 9.94
CA LYS A 42 -4.64 -17.39 8.66
C LYS A 42 -3.68 -16.23 8.86
N TYR A 43 -2.60 -16.21 8.10
CA TYR A 43 -1.69 -15.08 8.03
C TYR A 43 -1.96 -14.21 6.78
N PRO A 44 -1.59 -12.91 6.81
CA PRO A 44 -1.84 -12.01 5.69
C PRO A 44 -1.02 -12.39 4.46
N GLU A 45 -1.65 -12.31 3.28
CA GLU A 45 -0.93 -12.47 2.02
C GLU A 45 -0.05 -11.25 1.71
N PRO A 46 1.17 -11.47 1.16
CA PRO A 46 2.03 -10.39 0.68
C PRO A 46 1.27 -9.44 -0.24
N ILE A 47 1.43 -8.13 -0.05
CA ILE A 47 0.77 -7.12 -0.90
C ILE A 47 1.14 -7.34 -2.38
N SER A 48 2.38 -7.76 -2.65
CA SER A 48 2.88 -8.08 -3.99
C SER A 48 2.14 -9.23 -4.70
N ARG A 49 1.47 -10.11 -3.95
CA ARG A 49 0.67 -11.21 -4.51
C ARG A 49 -0.80 -10.85 -4.71
N ARG A 50 -1.24 -9.69 -4.22
CA ARG A 50 -2.63 -9.23 -4.41
C ARG A 50 -2.88 -8.90 -5.87
N LYS A 51 -4.06 -9.26 -6.37
CA LYS A 51 -4.52 -8.83 -7.70
C LYS A 51 -5.09 -7.42 -7.60
N PHE A 52 -4.50 -6.48 -8.34
CA PHE A 52 -4.99 -5.11 -8.42
C PHE A 52 -5.87 -4.95 -9.66
N SER A 53 -7.11 -4.53 -9.48
CA SER A 53 -8.11 -4.42 -10.56
C SER A 53 -7.96 -3.15 -11.41
N GLY A 54 -7.13 -2.20 -10.97
CA GLY A 54 -7.03 -0.85 -11.57
C GLY A 54 -8.26 0.04 -11.32
N LYS A 55 -9.31 -0.46 -10.65
CA LYS A 55 -10.48 0.34 -10.30
C LYS A 55 -10.25 1.05 -8.97
N PHE A 56 -10.36 2.37 -8.99
CA PHE A 56 -10.16 3.22 -7.81
C PHE A 56 -11.34 4.18 -7.66
N ASN A 57 -12.30 3.81 -6.80
CA ASN A 57 -13.49 4.61 -6.54
C ASN A 57 -13.26 5.51 -5.32
N VAL A 58 -13.18 6.83 -5.53
CA VAL A 58 -12.93 7.82 -4.49
C VAL A 58 -14.17 8.68 -4.27
N ARG A 59 -14.53 8.92 -3.00
CA ARG A 59 -15.51 9.94 -2.66
C ARG A 59 -14.81 11.29 -2.54
N MET A 60 -15.39 12.32 -3.12
CA MET A 60 -14.85 13.68 -3.07
C MET A 60 -15.98 14.73 -3.04
N PRO A 61 -15.69 15.95 -2.56
CA PRO A 61 -16.63 17.06 -2.63
C PRO A 61 -17.04 17.37 -4.08
N ALA A 62 -18.28 17.81 -4.27
CA ALA A 62 -18.82 18.13 -5.60
C ALA A 62 -18.01 19.22 -6.33
N GLN A 63 -17.46 20.16 -5.57
CA GLN A 63 -16.64 21.26 -6.09
C GLN A 63 -15.32 20.75 -6.69
N LEU A 64 -14.69 19.76 -6.04
CA LEU A 64 -13.46 19.14 -6.56
C LEU A 64 -13.77 18.33 -7.83
N HIS A 65 -14.86 17.56 -7.82
CA HIS A 65 -15.30 16.83 -9.01
C HIS A 65 -15.54 17.78 -10.20
N GLN A 66 -16.25 18.90 -9.98
CA GLN A 66 -16.48 19.91 -11.01
C GLN A 66 -15.17 20.49 -11.55
N ALA A 67 -14.23 20.83 -10.67
CA ALA A 67 -12.94 21.38 -11.07
C ALA A 67 -12.15 20.42 -11.98
N LEU A 68 -12.13 19.13 -11.63
CA LEU A 68 -11.45 18.09 -12.41
C LEU A 68 -12.11 17.86 -13.78
N VAL A 69 -13.45 17.87 -13.84
CA VAL A 69 -14.18 17.76 -15.13
C VAL A 69 -13.84 18.93 -16.04
N LEU A 70 -13.88 20.17 -15.53
CA LEU A 70 -13.55 21.36 -16.32
C LEU A 70 -12.10 21.37 -16.81
N GLU A 71 -11.17 20.81 -16.04
CA GLU A 71 -9.78 20.68 -16.46
C GLU A 71 -9.61 19.59 -17.53
N ALA A 72 -10.28 18.45 -17.39
CA ALA A 72 -10.28 17.38 -18.37
C ALA A 72 -10.86 17.84 -19.73
N GLU A 73 -11.99 18.55 -19.71
CA GLU A 73 -12.63 19.13 -20.91
C GLU A 73 -11.69 20.13 -21.61
N ARG A 74 -10.97 20.98 -20.85
CA ARG A 74 -9.99 21.92 -21.42
C ARG A 74 -8.83 21.24 -22.13
N GLN A 75 -8.45 20.05 -21.68
CA GLN A 75 -7.40 19.24 -22.29
C GLN A 75 -7.94 18.29 -23.38
N GLY A 76 -9.26 18.24 -23.59
CA GLY A 76 -9.90 17.36 -24.57
C GLY A 76 -9.77 15.87 -24.21
N VAL A 77 -9.65 15.53 -22.93
CA VAL A 77 -9.49 14.14 -22.45
C VAL A 77 -10.62 13.75 -21.50
N SER A 78 -10.83 12.45 -21.32
CA SER A 78 -11.77 11.96 -20.31
C SER A 78 -11.29 12.31 -18.90
N LEU A 79 -12.24 12.48 -17.97
CA LEU A 79 -11.93 12.68 -16.54
C LEU A 79 -11.00 11.59 -15.99
N ASN A 80 -11.23 10.32 -16.34
CA ASN A 80 -10.37 9.22 -15.88
C ASN A 80 -8.93 9.37 -16.38
N HIS A 81 -8.74 9.75 -17.65
CA HIS A 81 -7.41 9.99 -18.20
C HIS A 81 -6.73 11.16 -17.49
N TRP A 82 -7.47 12.25 -17.23
CA TRP A 82 -6.96 13.39 -16.50
C TRP A 82 -6.51 13.04 -15.07
N VAL A 83 -7.32 12.27 -14.36
CA VAL A 83 -6.99 11.80 -13.00
C VAL A 83 -5.76 10.89 -13.02
N ILE A 84 -5.64 9.98 -13.99
CA ILE A 84 -4.46 9.11 -14.12
C ILE A 84 -3.20 9.94 -14.36
N ALA A 85 -3.26 10.95 -15.24
CA ALA A 85 -2.13 11.84 -15.51
C ALA A 85 -1.67 12.55 -14.23
N LYS A 86 -2.61 13.14 -13.46
CA LYS A 86 -2.34 13.79 -12.17
C LYS A 86 -1.79 12.87 -11.09
N LEU A 87 -2.13 11.57 -11.10
CA LEU A 87 -1.64 10.59 -10.13
C LEU A 87 -0.28 9.99 -10.52
N SER A 88 0.15 10.18 -11.76
CA SER A 88 1.43 9.65 -12.28
C SER A 88 2.56 10.68 -12.24
N GLU A 89 2.26 11.92 -11.85
CA GLU A 89 3.21 13.00 -11.52
C GLU A 89 3.64 12.89 -10.05
#